data_AF-A0A2Z6LGF2-F1
#
_entry.id   AF-A0A2Z6LGF2-F1
#
_cell.length_a   1.000
_cell.length_b   1.000
_cell.length_c   1.000
_cell.angle_alpha   90.00
_cell.angle_beta   90.00
_cell.angle_gamma   90.00
#
_symmetry.space_group_name_H-M   'P 1'
#
loop_
_entity.id
_entity.type
_entity.pdbx_description
1 polymer ?
#
loop_
_entity_poly.entity_id
_entity_poly.type
_entity_poly.pdbx_seq_one_letter_code
_entity_poly.pdbx_strand_id
1 'polypeptide(L)'
;MGRVVVGLTVTVAVAACAVAAVIVGKRVKSRRKWKKVANVLKELEEGCDTSVGRLRQVVDAMAVEMHAGLASEGGSKLKMLLTYVDNLPNG
;
A
#
# COMPACT_ATOMS: atom_id res chain seq x y z
N MET A 1 52.37 21.73 31.04
CA MET A 1 51.71 20.53 30.46
C MET A 1 50.18 20.63 30.42
N GLY A 2 49.48 21.23 31.41
CA GLY A 2 48.01 21.26 31.47
C GLY A 2 47.27 21.92 30.29
N ARG A 3 47.83 22.96 29.66
CA ARG A 3 47.16 23.64 28.52
C ARG A 3 47.09 22.76 27.26
N VAL A 4 48.06 21.87 27.08
CA VAL A 4 48.13 20.97 25.91
C VAL A 4 47.13 19.83 26.06
N VAL A 5 46.98 19.31 27.28
CA VAL A 5 45.99 18.27 27.61
C VAL A 5 44.56 18.79 27.44
N VAL A 6 44.30 20.03 27.88
CA VAL A 6 42.98 20.67 27.71
C VAL A 6 42.68 20.95 26.23
N GLY A 7 43.68 21.35 25.42
CA GLY A 7 43.49 21.54 23.99
C GLY A 7 43.16 20.23 23.25
N LEU A 8 43.75 19.11 23.66
CA LEU A 8 43.56 17.80 23.02
C LEU A 8 42.21 17.15 23.37
N THR A 9 41.68 17.37 24.57
CA THR A 9 40.37 16.82 24.96
C THR A 9 39.21 17.54 24.29
N VAL A 10 39.32 18.87 24.10
CA VAL A 10 38.29 19.67 23.42
C VAL A 10 38.17 19.27 21.94
N THR A 11 39.27 19.02 21.24
CA THR A 11 39.24 18.62 19.83
C THR A 11 38.62 17.24 19.62
N VAL A 12 38.92 16.28 20.50
CA VAL A 12 38.32 14.93 20.46
C VAL A 12 36.82 14.97 20.75
N ALA A 13 36.38 15.77 21.73
CA ALA A 13 34.96 15.92 22.04
C ALA A 13 34.16 16.51 20.86
N VAL A 14 34.70 17.55 20.22
CA VAL A 14 34.07 18.16 19.03
C VAL A 14 33.99 17.17 17.87
N ALA A 15 35.05 16.40 17.62
CA ALA A 15 35.05 15.37 16.59
C ALA A 15 34.01 14.27 16.87
N ALA A 16 33.90 13.78 18.11
CA ALA A 16 32.92 12.78 18.50
C ALA A 16 31.47 13.29 18.33
N CYS A 17 31.18 14.53 18.74
CA CYS A 17 29.88 15.16 18.54
C CYS A 17 29.53 15.32 17.06
N ALA A 18 30.48 15.68 16.21
CA ALA A 18 30.27 15.78 14.77
C ALA A 18 29.94 14.42 14.13
N VAL A 19 30.66 13.36 14.50
CA VAL A 19 30.38 11.99 14.03
C VAL A 19 28.98 11.53 14.49
N ALA A 20 28.63 11.76 15.75
CA ALA A 20 27.31 11.43 16.28
C ALA A 20 26.19 12.18 15.52
N ALA A 21 26.37 13.48 15.27
CA ALA A 21 25.42 14.28 14.51
C ALA A 21 25.23 13.76 13.08
N VAL A 22 26.31 13.33 12.41
CA VAL A 22 26.23 12.72 11.06
C VAL A 22 25.47 11.39 11.08
N ILE A 23 25.75 10.52 12.07
CA ILE A 23 25.06 9.23 12.20
C ILE A 23 23.57 9.44 12.47
N VAL A 24 23.21 10.34 13.40
CA VAL A 24 21.83 10.70 13.70
C VAL A 24 21.15 11.31 12.47
N GLY A 25 21.81 12.23 11.77
CA GLY A 25 21.29 12.85 10.54
C GLY A 25 21.01 11.82 9.44
N LYS A 26 21.93 10.88 9.19
CA LYS A 26 21.72 9.76 8.26
C LYS A 26 20.54 8.88 8.69
N ARG A 27 20.42 8.57 9.98
CA ARG A 27 19.33 7.75 10.52
C ARG A 27 17.98 8.44 10.42
N VAL A 28 17.90 9.74 10.72
CA VAL A 28 16.69 10.55 10.58
C VAL A 28 16.27 10.65 9.11
N LYS A 29 17.21 10.86 8.19
CA LYS A 29 16.92 10.91 6.74
C LYS A 29 16.39 9.58 6.23
N SER A 30 16.98 8.46 6.66
CA SER A 30 16.48 7.12 6.33
C SER A 30 15.08 6.87 6.89
N ARG A 31 14.84 7.20 8.18
CA ARG A 31 13.51 7.08 8.80
C ARG A 31 12.45 7.95 8.09
N ARG A 32 12.80 9.14 7.62
CA ARG A 32 11.88 10.00 6.85
C ARG A 32 11.46 9.35 5.52
N LYS A 33 12.40 8.75 4.79
CA LYS A 33 12.08 7.99 3.56
C LYS A 33 11.16 6.81 3.87
N TRP A 34 11.47 6.06 4.92
CA TRP A 34 10.63 4.94 5.37
C TRP A 34 9.23 5.36 5.78
N LYS A 35 9.05 6.51 6.45
CA LYS A 35 7.73 7.06 6.76
C LYS A 35 6.91 7.33 5.50
N LYS A 36 7.53 7.89 4.45
CA LYS A 36 6.85 8.13 3.18
C LYS A 36 6.38 6.82 2.54
N VAL A 37 7.25 5.80 2.52
CA VAL A 37 6.90 4.46 1.99
C VAL A 37 5.79 3.81 2.81
N ALA A 38 5.86 3.88 4.14
CA ALA A 38 4.84 3.33 5.01
C ALA A 38 3.46 4.00 4.80
N ASN A 39 3.43 5.31 4.54
CA ASN A 39 2.20 6.00 4.20
C ASN A 39 1.60 5.51 2.88
N VAL A 40 2.42 5.38 1.83
CA VAL A 40 1.95 4.86 0.53
C VAL A 40 1.43 3.42 0.67
N LEU A 41 2.11 2.59 1.46
CA LEU A 41 1.67 1.21 1.72
C LEU A 41 0.34 1.18 2.46
N LYS A 42 0.15 2.07 3.43
CA LYS A 42 -1.11 2.19 4.17
C LYS A 42 -2.26 2.65 3.27
N GLU A 43 -2.02 3.64 2.41
CA GLU A 43 -3.01 4.09 1.42
C GLU A 43 -3.39 2.97 0.45
N LEU A 44 -2.41 2.15 0.04
CA LEU A 44 -2.67 0.98 -0.80
C LEU A 44 -3.48 -0.08 -0.06
N GLU A 45 -3.12 -0.40 1.18
CA GLU A 45 -3.83 -1.37 2.02
C GLU A 45 -5.29 -0.94 2.22
N GLU A 46 -5.53 0.33 2.56
CA GLU A 46 -6.87 0.89 2.72
C GLU A 46 -7.65 0.93 1.39
N GLY A 47 -7.00 1.30 0.28
CA GLY A 47 -7.64 1.35 -1.04
C GLY A 47 -8.02 -0.04 -1.59
N CYS A 48 -7.17 -1.03 -1.32
CA CYS A 48 -7.36 -2.42 -1.71
C CYS A 48 -8.16 -3.24 -0.69
N ASP A 49 -8.58 -2.66 0.44
CA ASP A 49 -9.38 -3.38 1.42
C ASP A 49 -10.69 -3.88 0.79
N THR A 50 -10.98 -5.15 1.08
CA THR A 50 -12.12 -5.91 0.55
C THR A 50 -12.93 -6.48 1.70
N SER A 51 -13.34 -5.61 2.62
CA SER A 51 -14.29 -5.97 3.67
C SER A 51 -15.55 -6.66 3.12
N VAL A 52 -16.13 -7.54 3.92
CA VAL A 52 -17.34 -8.32 3.56
C VAL A 52 -18.49 -7.41 3.09
N GLY A 53 -18.65 -6.23 3.70
CA GLY A 53 -19.66 -5.25 3.29
C GLY A 53 -19.44 -4.73 1.87
N ARG A 54 -18.19 -4.42 1.50
CA ARG A 54 -17.83 -3.99 0.13
C ARG A 54 -18.00 -5.13 -0.87
N LEU A 55 -17.62 -6.35 -0.51
CA LEU A 55 -17.83 -7.53 -1.35
C LEU A 55 -19.32 -7.78 -1.61
N ARG A 56 -20.17 -7.61 -0.60
CA ARG A 56 -21.62 -7.73 -0.76
C ARG A 56 -22.18 -6.72 -1.76
N GLN A 57 -21.76 -5.46 -1.67
CA GLN A 57 -22.13 -4.44 -2.66
C GLN A 57 -21.68 -4.80 -4.08
N VAL A 58 -20.49 -5.38 -4.24
CA VAL A 58 -19.99 -5.85 -5.55
C VAL A 58 -20.86 -6.97 -6.10
N VAL A 59 -21.22 -7.96 -5.27
CA VAL A 59 -22.09 -9.08 -5.68
C VAL A 59 -23.50 -8.60 -6.02
N ASP A 60 -24.06 -7.68 -5.23
CA ASP A 60 -25.38 -7.11 -5.49
C ASP A 60 -25.37 -6.34 -6.83
N ALA A 61 -24.34 -5.54 -7.10
CA ALA A 61 -24.17 -4.86 -8.39
C ALA A 61 -23.99 -5.85 -9.55
N MET A 62 -23.25 -6.94 -9.34
CA MET A 62 -23.07 -8.00 -10.34
C MET A 62 -24.40 -8.65 -10.70
N ALA A 63 -25.25 -8.96 -9.72
CA ALA A 63 -26.58 -9.53 -9.95
C ALA A 63 -27.46 -8.59 -10.80
N VAL A 64 -27.42 -7.28 -10.52
CA VAL A 64 -28.15 -6.27 -11.31
C VAL A 64 -27.66 -6.25 -12.77
N GLU A 65 -26.35 -6.24 -13.01
CA GLU A 65 -25.79 -6.29 -14.37
C GLU A 65 -26.15 -7.60 -15.09
N MET A 66 -26.18 -8.74 -14.38
CA MET A 66 -26.60 -10.02 -14.96
C MET A 66 -28.08 -9.97 -15.39
N HIS A 67 -28.96 -9.45 -14.54
CA HIS A 67 -30.37 -9.29 -14.88
C HIS A 67 -30.58 -8.38 -16.09
N ALA A 68 -29.86 -7.25 -16.13
CA ALA A 68 -29.93 -6.32 -17.25
C ALA A 68 -29.39 -6.92 -18.57
N GLY A 69 -28.31 -7.70 -18.51
CA GLY A 69 -27.73 -8.38 -19.67
C GLY A 69 -28.59 -9.52 -20.20
N LEU A 70 -29.33 -10.22 -19.33
CA LEU A 70 -30.29 -11.25 -19.72
C LEU A 70 -31.60 -10.67 -20.29
N ALA A 71 -32.00 -9.47 -19.84
CA ALA A 71 -33.24 -8.84 -20.29
C ALA A 71 -33.15 -8.32 -21.72
N SER A 72 -31.96 -7.89 -22.17
CA SER A 72 -31.73 -7.40 -23.53
C SER A 72 -30.25 -7.53 -23.90
N GLU A 73 -29.98 -7.84 -25.18
CA GLU A 73 -28.62 -7.78 -25.70
C GLU A 73 -28.08 -6.35 -25.57
N GLY A 74 -26.87 -6.22 -25.00
CA GLY A 74 -26.27 -4.91 -24.69
C GLY A 74 -26.93 -4.15 -23.53
N GLY A 75 -27.87 -4.76 -22.80
CA GLY A 75 -28.55 -4.14 -21.65
C GLY A 75 -27.64 -3.91 -20.43
N SER A 76 -26.46 -4.51 -20.42
CA SER A 76 -25.44 -4.32 -19.38
C SER A 76 -24.04 -4.52 -19.95
N LYS A 77 -23.01 -4.28 -19.13
CA LYS A 77 -21.63 -4.60 -19.54
C LYS A 77 -21.37 -6.11 -19.61
N LEU A 78 -22.20 -6.91 -18.96
CA LEU A 78 -22.17 -8.36 -19.04
C LEU A 78 -23.01 -8.83 -20.23
N LYS A 79 -22.34 -9.41 -21.23
CA LYS A 79 -23.00 -9.81 -22.49
C LYS A 79 -24.02 -10.93 -22.35
N MET A 80 -23.96 -11.73 -21.28
CA MET A 80 -24.87 -12.84 -20.99
C MET A 80 -25.22 -13.69 -22.23
N LEU A 81 -24.19 -14.12 -22.96
CA LEU A 81 -24.34 -14.82 -24.23
C LEU A 81 -24.98 -16.20 -24.05
N LEU A 82 -25.90 -16.54 -24.94
CA LEU A 82 -26.46 -17.90 -25.03
C LEU A 82 -25.39 -18.86 -25.54
N THR A 83 -25.11 -19.90 -24.75
CA THR A 83 -24.15 -20.95 -25.10
C THR A 83 -24.74 -22.02 -26.00
N TYR A 84 -26.07 -22.04 -26.16
CA TYR A 84 -26.83 -23.11 -26.84
C TYR A 84 -26.61 -24.51 -26.25
N VAL A 85 -26.14 -24.57 -24.99
CA VAL A 85 -26.06 -25.80 -24.20
C VAL A 85 -27.28 -25.82 -23.29
N ASP A 86 -28.25 -26.65 -23.63
CA ASP A 86 -29.48 -26.86 -22.86
C ASP A 86 -29.38 -28.07 -21.93
N ASN A 87 -28.58 -29.08 -22.31
CA ASN A 87 -28.38 -30.30 -21.54
C ASN A 87 -26.90 -30.45 -21.14
N LEU A 88 -26.67 -30.48 -19.82
CA LEU A 88 -25.35 -30.80 -19.26
C LEU A 88 -25.21 -32.32 -19.07
N PRO A 89 -23.98 -32.87 -19.12
CA PRO A 89 -23.73 -34.28 -18.80
C PRO A 89 -24.21 -34.64 -17.40
N ASN A 90 -24.82 -35.81 -17.24
CA ASN A 90 -25.40 -36.29 -15.97
C ASN A 90 -24.66 -37.49 -15.34
N GLY A 91 -23.56 -37.93 -15.93
CA GLY A 91 -22.80 -39.11 -15.51
C GLY A 91 -22.78 -40.18 -16.60
#